data_AF-A0A238YVS1-F1
#
_entry.id   AF-A0A238YVS1-F1
#
_cell.length_a   1.000
_cell.length_b   1.000
_cell.length_c   1.000
_cell.angle_alpha   90.00
_cell.angle_beta   90.00
_cell.angle_gamma   90.00
#
_symmetry.space_group_name_H-M   'P 1'
#
loop_
_entity.id
_entity.type
_entity.pdbx_description
1 polymer ?
#
loop_
_entity_poly.entity_id
_entity_poly.type
_entity_poly.pdbx_seq_one_letter_code
_entity_poly.pdbx_strand_id
1 'polypeptide(L)'
;MVARNVPVSTIATQLDTREDAIRGMLDSMVREGYLRAIDCESAACSGCPMSDACGMGADGNPMSYLLTQRGRELLAEHDCVAVKS
;
A
#
# COMPACT_ATOMS: atom_id res chain seq x y z
N MET A 1 18.56 4.95 -3.80
CA MET A 1 17.75 3.97 -4.56
C MET A 1 16.41 3.88 -3.86
N VAL A 2 15.36 4.52 -4.39
CA VAL A 2 14.07 4.62 -3.69
C VAL A 2 13.30 3.31 -3.95
N ALA A 3 13.19 2.44 -2.95
CA ALA A 3 12.32 1.27 -3.00
C ALA A 3 10.85 1.73 -2.90
N ARG A 4 10.29 2.17 -4.02
CA ARG A 4 8.88 2.58 -4.17
C ARG A 4 8.06 1.38 -4.61
N ASN A 5 7.72 0.49 -3.67
CA ASN A 5 6.72 -0.58 -3.75
C ASN A 5 7.06 -1.73 -2.78
N VAL A 6 6.68 -1.61 -1.50
CA VAL A 6 6.85 -2.75 -0.58
C VAL A 6 5.65 -3.69 -0.74
N PRO A 7 5.86 -4.97 -1.13
CA PRO A 7 4.74 -5.89 -1.28
C PRO A 7 4.18 -6.27 0.11
N VAL A 8 2.89 -6.58 0.16
CA VAL A 8 2.18 -6.91 1.40
C VAL A 8 2.85 -8.06 2.17
N SER A 9 3.37 -9.06 1.46
CA SER A 9 4.12 -10.18 2.05
C SER A 9 5.40 -9.73 2.77
N THR A 10 6.10 -8.74 2.25
CA THR A 10 7.28 -8.15 2.89
C THR A 10 6.90 -7.30 4.10
N ILE A 11 5.76 -6.60 4.06
CA ILE A 11 5.23 -5.88 5.24
C ILE A 11 4.83 -6.88 6.32
N ALA A 12 4.12 -7.95 5.95
CA ALA A 12 3.71 -9.03 6.83
C ALA A 12 4.90 -9.68 7.54
N THR A 13 5.97 -9.97 6.78
CA THR A 13 7.21 -10.53 7.32
C THR A 13 7.89 -9.57 8.30
N GLN A 14 7.96 -8.27 7.97
CA GLN A 14 8.59 -7.29 8.85
C GLN A 14 7.82 -7.03 10.14
N LEU A 15 6.49 -7.16 10.09
CA LEU A 15 5.61 -6.96 11.25
C LEU A 15 5.27 -8.27 11.98
N ASP A 16 5.93 -9.39 11.62
CA ASP A 16 5.66 -10.74 12.15
C ASP A 16 4.16 -11.06 12.21
N THR A 17 3.45 -10.77 11.12
CA THR A 17 1.99 -10.82 11.05
C THR A 17 1.54 -11.54 9.79
N ARG A 18 0.30 -12.05 9.79
CA ARG A 18 -0.30 -12.70 8.62
C ARG A 18 -0.66 -11.69 7.53
N GLU A 19 -0.49 -12.07 6.27
CA GLU A 19 -0.82 -11.21 5.12
C GLU A 19 -2.29 -10.76 5.11
N ASP A 20 -3.23 -11.61 5.52
CA ASP A 20 -4.66 -11.26 5.60
C ASP A 20 -4.92 -10.13 6.61
N ALA A 21 -4.22 -10.14 7.75
CA ALA A 21 -4.30 -9.09 8.75
C ALA A 21 -3.70 -7.78 8.22
N ILE A 22 -2.58 -7.82 7.48
CA ILE A 22 -2.03 -6.63 6.82
C ILE A 22 -3.04 -6.06 5.81
N ARG A 23 -3.68 -6.91 5.00
CA ARG A 23 -4.71 -6.47 4.05
C ARG A 23 -5.89 -5.80 4.76
N GLY A 24 -6.34 -6.35 5.89
CA GLY A 24 -7.40 -5.74 6.70
C GLY A 24 -7.00 -4.39 7.31
N MET A 25 -5.75 -4.24 7.75
CA MET A 25 -5.23 -2.96 8.22
C MET A 25 -5.17 -1.92 7.10
N LEU A 26 -4.67 -2.31 5.92
CA LEU A 26 -4.60 -1.43 4.76
C LEU A 26 -5.99 -0.99 4.29
N ASP A 27 -6.97 -1.90 4.25
CA ASP A 27 -8.37 -1.58 3.95
C ASP A 27 -8.94 -0.55 4.94
N SER A 28 -8.70 -0.76 6.23
CA SER A 28 -9.13 0.19 7.27
C SER A 28 -8.51 1.57 7.07
N MET A 29 -7.20 1.64 6.82
CA MET A 29 -6.50 2.90 6.55
C MET A 29 -6.97 3.61 5.27
N VAL A 30 -7.38 2.86 4.25
CA VAL A 30 -8.02 3.43 3.05
C VAL A 30 -9.39 4.01 3.39
N ARG A 31 -10.22 3.26 4.14
CA ARG A 31 -11.56 3.71 4.57
C ARG A 31 -11.51 4.95 5.44
N GLU A 32 -10.48 5.08 6.28
CA GLU A 32 -10.23 6.25 7.11
C GLU A 32 -9.60 7.43 6.35
N GLY A 33 -9.19 7.21 5.10
CA GLY A 33 -8.65 8.25 4.22
C GLY A 33 -7.18 8.56 4.44
N TYR A 34 -6.43 7.71 5.15
CA TYR A 34 -4.98 7.84 5.32
C TYR A 34 -4.21 7.32 4.10
N LEU A 35 -4.77 6.32 3.42
CA LEU A 35 -4.22 5.73 2.21
C LEU A 35 -5.22 5.87 1.05
N ARG A 36 -4.67 5.92 -0.16
CA ARG A 36 -5.42 5.78 -1.41
C ARG A 36 -4.89 4.56 -2.14
N ALA A 37 -5.77 3.58 -2.37
CA ALA A 37 -5.48 2.47 -3.26
C ALA A 37 -5.28 2.99 -4.69
N ILE A 38 -4.22 2.53 -5.36
CA ILE A 38 -4.10 2.66 -6.81
C ILE A 38 -4.63 1.37 -7.40
N ASP A 39 -5.89 1.41 -7.80
CA ASP A 39 -6.49 0.37 -8.62
C ASP A 39 -6.24 0.70 -10.10
N CYS A 40 -5.78 -0.27 -10.87
CA CYS A 40 -5.80 -0.18 -12.32
C CYS A 40 -7.22 -0.46 -12.82
N GLU A 41 -8.17 0.44 -12.54
CA GLU A 41 -9.60 0.27 -12.83
C GLU A 41 -10.00 0.34 -14.32
N SER A 42 -9.06 0.16 -15.25
CA SER A 42 -9.42 0.32 -16.66
C SER A 42 -8.62 -0.60 -17.56
N ALA A 43 -9.26 -1.02 -18.65
CA ALA A 43 -8.76 -1.83 -19.77
C ALA A 43 -7.42 -1.39 -20.40
N ALA A 44 -6.74 -0.40 -19.84
CA ALA A 44 -5.39 0.04 -20.17
C ALA A 44 -4.33 -1.03 -19.90
N CYS A 45 -4.48 -1.86 -18.86
CA CYS A 45 -3.48 -2.91 -18.57
C CYS A 45 -3.56 -4.11 -19.52
N SER A 46 -4.74 -4.44 -20.04
CA SER A 46 -4.90 -5.45 -21.12
C SER A 46 -4.21 -5.06 -22.43
N GLY A 47 -3.86 -3.77 -22.62
CA GLY A 47 -3.06 -3.29 -23.75
C GLY A 47 -1.59 -3.02 -23.41
N CYS A 48 -1.16 -3.20 -22.16
CA CYS A 48 0.21 -2.95 -21.76
C CYS A 48 1.10 -4.15 -22.15
N PRO A 49 2.17 -3.95 -22.94
CA PRO A 49 3.08 -5.03 -23.33
C PRO A 49 3.84 -5.66 -22.14
N MET A 50 3.76 -5.03 -20.96
CA MET A 50 4.24 -5.58 -19.69
C MET A 50 3.14 -6.17 -18.80
N SER A 51 1.94 -6.47 -19.31
CA SER A 51 0.84 -6.97 -18.48
C SER A 51 1.17 -8.28 -17.74
N ASP A 52 2.06 -9.12 -18.29
CA ASP A 52 2.52 -10.37 -17.66
C ASP A 52 3.55 -10.11 -16.53
N ALA A 53 4.33 -9.04 -16.65
CA ALA A 53 5.31 -8.61 -15.64
C ALA A 53 4.71 -7.68 -14.59
N CYS A 54 3.61 -7.01 -14.94
CA CYS A 54 2.74 -6.33 -14.01
C CYS A 54 1.99 -7.43 -13.27
N GLY A 55 2.57 -7.94 -12.18
CA GLY A 55 2.03 -9.05 -11.39
C GLY A 55 0.73 -8.69 -10.68
N MET A 56 -0.26 -8.14 -11.39
CA MET A 56 -1.65 -8.08 -10.95
C MET A 56 -1.98 -9.44 -10.39
N GLY A 57 -2.12 -9.49 -9.06
CA GLY A 57 -2.63 -10.69 -8.42
C GLY A 57 -3.95 -11.00 -9.10
N ALA A 58 -4.15 -12.25 -9.49
CA ALA A 58 -5.35 -12.79 -10.11
C ALA A 58 -6.66 -12.52 -9.30
N ASP A 59 -6.54 -11.82 -8.16
CA ASP A 59 -7.55 -11.62 -7.13
C ASP A 59 -8.06 -10.16 -7.03
N GLY A 60 -7.69 -9.27 -7.96
CA GLY A 60 -8.29 -7.92 -8.04
C GLY A 60 -7.91 -6.94 -6.92
N ASN A 61 -6.81 -7.20 -6.19
CA ASN A 61 -6.35 -6.31 -5.12
C ASN A 61 -5.40 -5.21 -5.64
N PRO A 62 -5.49 -3.97 -5.12
CA PRO A 62 -4.57 -2.89 -5.46
C PRO A 62 -3.13 -3.25 -5.09
N MET A 63 -2.25 -3.21 -6.09
CA MET A 63 -0.81 -3.49 -5.94
C MET A 63 -0.06 -2.40 -5.17
N SER A 64 -0.64 -1.20 -5.09
CA SER A 64 0.04 -0.05 -4.53
C SER A 64 -0.91 0.84 -3.75
N TYR A 65 -0.44 1.31 -2.60
CA TYR A 65 -1.12 2.30 -1.78
C TYR A 65 -0.29 3.59 -1.78
N LEU A 66 -0.96 4.72 -1.89
CA LEU A 66 -0.36 6.04 -1.76
C LEU A 66 -0.80 6.69 -0.46
N LEU A 67 0.14 7.33 0.23
CA LEU A 67 -0.16 8.20 1.35
C LEU A 67 -0.94 9.44 0.89
N THR A 68 -2.08 9.69 1.53
CA THR A 68 -2.83 10.92 1.35
C THR A 68 -2.16 12.07 2.09
N GLN A 69 -2.67 13.29 1.92
CA GLN A 69 -2.22 14.45 2.69
C GLN A 69 -2.43 14.22 4.20
N ARG A 70 -3.60 13.71 4.59
CA ARG A 70 -3.95 13.36 5.96
C ARG A 70 -3.03 12.26 6.53
N GLY A 71 -2.69 11.25 5.73
CA GLY A 71 -1.73 10.22 6.12
C GLY A 71 -0.32 10.79 6.38
N ARG A 72 0.12 11.76 5.58
CA ARG A 72 1.40 12.45 5.81
C ARG A 72 1.40 13.29 7.07
N GLU A 73 0.30 13.97 7.36
CA GLU A 73 0.13 14.78 8.58
C GLU A 73 0.21 13.89 9.83
N LEU A 74 -0.52 12.77 9.85
CA LEU A 74 -0.46 11.80 10.95
C LEU A 74 0.97 11.28 11.18
N LEU A 75 1.69 10.93 10.12
CA LEU A 75 3.09 10.48 10.24
C LEU A 75 3.98 11.59 10.80
N ALA A 76 3.83 12.84 10.35
CA ALA A 76 4.61 13.96 10.85
C ALA A 76 4.35 14.21 12.35
N GLU A 77 3.10 14.09 12.81
CA GLU A 77 2.74 14.20 14.22
C GLU A 77 3.39 13.10 15.07
N HIS A 78 3.43 11.86 14.56
CA HIS A 78 4.02 10.72 15.27
C HIS A 78 5.56 10.69 15.22
N ASP A 79 6.20 11.16 14.15
CA ASP A 79 7.67 11.26 14.05
C ASP A 79 8.23 12.26 15.08
N CYS A 80 7.46 13.32 15.36
CA CYS A 80 7.76 14.30 16.41
C CYS A 80 7.71 13.70 17.83
N VAL A 81 7.02 12.57 18.03
CA VAL A 81 6.96 11.83 19.31
C VAL A 81 8.11 10.83 19.41
N ALA A 82 8.51 10.20 18.31
CA ALA A 82 9.63 9.26 18.27
C ALA A 82 10.99 9.92 18.53
N VAL A 83 11.18 11.19 18.16
CA VAL A 83 12.41 11.97 18.42
C VAL A 83 12.52 12.45 19.88
N LYS A 84 11.45 12.32 20.68
CA LYS A 84 11.41 12.77 22.08
C LYS A 84 11.52 11.65 23.13
N SER A 85 11.73 10.40 22.72
CA SER A 85 11.90 9.26 23.65
C SER A 85 13.33 8.74 23.68
#